data_AF-A0A848SQL0-F1
#
_entry.id   AF-A0A848SQL0-F1
#
_cell.length_a   1.000
_cell.length_b   1.000
_cell.length_c   1.000
_cell.angle_alpha   90.00
_cell.angle_beta   90.00
_cell.angle_gamma   90.00
#
_symmetry.space_group_name_H-M   'P 1'
#
loop_
_entity.id
_entity.type
_entity.pdbx_description
1 polymer ?
#
loop_
_entity_poly.entity_id
_entity_poly.type
_entity_poly.pdbx_seq_one_letter_code
_entity_poly.pdbx_strand_id
1 'polypeptide(L)'
;MPIARFFTYFAALAALVLAAPAFAATGGFDPEAATRAYLDTLQGEARDRSDAYFVGGYWLILWGTVVTVLSSWILLRFRWSSKFRALAERITSWRWLVPAIYAVPYIIIGSLIVLPWTIYTGFFRERAYGFMNLSFGEWLAEQAIGLAISTIMIAIFLAIIFAVIRAAPKRWWLIGTAASTAFLLLTVAIAPVF
;
A
#
# COMPACT_ATOMS: atom_id res chain seq x y z
N MET A 1 17.39 -45.74 -4.00
CA MET A 1 18.12 -45.25 -2.80
C MET A 1 18.17 -43.70 -2.58
N PRO A 2 17.38 -42.81 -3.23
CA PRO A 2 17.44 -41.36 -2.94
C PRO A 2 16.51 -40.90 -1.80
N ILE A 3 15.42 -41.62 -1.52
CA ILE A 3 14.42 -41.24 -0.51
C ILE A 3 14.96 -41.37 0.92
N ALA A 4 15.74 -42.42 1.21
CA ALA A 4 16.34 -42.63 2.52
C ALA A 4 17.34 -41.52 2.92
N ARG A 5 18.03 -40.92 1.93
CA ARG A 5 18.95 -39.80 2.12
C ARG A 5 18.20 -38.50 2.43
N PHE A 6 17.07 -38.26 1.77
CA PHE A 6 16.22 -37.09 2.03
C PHE A 6 15.70 -37.07 3.47
N PHE A 7 15.23 -38.22 3.99
CA PHE A 7 14.79 -38.33 5.38
C PHE A 7 15.91 -38.17 6.41
N THR A 8 17.14 -38.62 6.09
CA THR A 8 18.29 -38.41 6.98
C THR A 8 18.74 -36.96 7.01
N TYR A 9 18.75 -36.27 5.86
CA TYR A 9 19.02 -34.82 5.83
C TYR A 9 17.92 -34.03 6.52
N PHE A 10 16.65 -34.39 6.36
CA PHE A 10 15.53 -33.73 7.03
C PHE A 10 15.55 -33.95 8.54
N ALA A 11 15.88 -35.17 9.01
CA ALA A 11 16.04 -35.46 10.42
C ALA A 11 17.28 -34.76 11.02
N ALA A 12 18.38 -34.65 10.27
CA ALA A 12 19.56 -33.90 10.70
C ALA A 12 19.30 -32.40 10.76
N LEU A 13 18.54 -31.85 9.81
CA LEU A 13 18.13 -30.44 9.80
C LEU A 13 17.14 -30.15 10.94
N ALA A 14 16.17 -31.04 11.18
CA ALA A 14 15.24 -30.92 12.29
C ALA A 14 15.96 -31.02 13.66
N ALA A 15 16.94 -31.92 13.79
CA ALA A 15 17.77 -32.04 14.98
C ALA A 15 18.65 -30.79 15.20
N LEU A 16 19.19 -30.20 14.13
CA LEU A 16 19.95 -28.94 14.19
C LEU A 16 19.06 -27.76 14.63
N VAL A 17 17.85 -27.65 14.09
CA VAL A 17 16.88 -26.60 14.42
C VAL A 17 16.35 -26.75 15.86
N LEU A 18 16.12 -27.99 16.32
CA LEU A 18 15.66 -28.28 17.69
C LEU A 18 16.79 -28.19 18.73
N ALA A 19 18.06 -28.37 18.34
CA ALA A 19 19.22 -28.25 19.22
C ALA A 19 19.80 -26.82 19.27
N ALA A 20 19.45 -25.94 18.33
CA ALA A 20 19.83 -24.52 18.36
C ALA A 20 19.47 -23.78 19.66
N PRO A 21 18.27 -23.93 20.25
CA PRO A 21 17.97 -23.31 21.55
C PRO A 21 18.75 -23.96 22.71
N ALA A 22 19.21 -25.20 22.58
CA ALA A 22 20.01 -25.88 23.61
C ALA A 22 21.48 -25.44 23.59
N PHE A 23 22.05 -25.12 22.42
CA PHE A 23 23.40 -24.54 22.30
C PHE A 23 23.47 -23.07 22.76
N ALA A 24 22.37 -22.33 22.68
CA ALA A 24 22.30 -20.98 23.25
C ALA A 24 22.29 -20.98 24.79
N ALA A 25 21.92 -22.11 25.42
CA ALA A 25 21.77 -22.23 26.87
C ALA A 25 23.02 -22.75 27.61
N THR A 26 24.10 -23.08 26.90
CA THR A 26 25.35 -23.58 27.52
C THR A 26 26.39 -22.46 27.62
N GLY A 27 26.19 -21.55 28.58
CA GLY A 27 27.20 -20.58 29.06
C GLY A 27 27.06 -19.14 28.54
N GLY A 28 26.37 -18.30 29.31
CA GLY A 28 26.74 -16.90 29.52
C GLY A 28 26.17 -15.81 28.59
N PHE A 29 25.32 -16.11 27.62
CA PHE A 29 24.56 -15.06 26.92
C PHE A 29 23.18 -14.91 27.56
N ASP A 30 22.98 -13.83 28.29
CA ASP A 30 21.68 -13.43 28.80
C ASP A 30 21.03 -12.47 27.77
N PRO A 31 20.03 -12.94 26.99
CA PRO A 31 19.38 -12.09 25.99
C PRO A 31 18.70 -10.88 26.63
N GLU A 32 18.22 -10.99 27.87
CA GLU A 32 17.54 -9.91 28.57
C GLU A 32 18.55 -8.82 28.97
N ALA A 33 19.70 -9.21 29.54
CA ALA A 33 20.78 -8.26 29.84
C ALA A 33 21.33 -7.58 28.57
N ALA A 34 21.54 -8.33 27.48
CA ALA A 34 21.99 -7.78 26.20
C ALA A 34 20.95 -6.82 25.58
N THR A 35 19.65 -7.14 25.69
CA THR A 35 18.57 -6.28 25.22
C THR A 35 18.49 -4.99 26.03
N ARG A 36 18.58 -5.06 27.37
CA ARG A 36 18.60 -3.86 28.22
C ARG A 36 19.80 -2.98 27.90
N ALA A 37 20.99 -3.56 27.79
CA ALA A 37 22.19 -2.82 27.40
C ALA A 37 22.05 -2.11 26.04
N TYR A 38 21.38 -2.75 25.07
CA TYR A 38 21.05 -2.12 23.80
C TYR A 38 20.00 -1.00 23.95
N LEU A 39 18.92 -1.24 24.70
CA LEU A 39 17.89 -0.22 24.95
C LEU A 39 18.45 1.01 25.69
N ASP A 40 19.43 0.82 26.56
CA ASP A 40 20.14 1.91 27.25
C ASP A 40 20.96 2.77 26.27
N THR A 41 21.31 2.26 25.08
CA THR A 41 21.90 3.07 24.00
C THR A 41 20.87 3.95 23.29
N LEU A 42 19.58 3.63 23.41
CA LEU A 42 18.47 4.31 22.75
C LEU A 42 17.76 5.29 23.71
N GLN A 43 18.53 6.14 24.39
CA GLN A 43 18.01 7.10 25.39
C GLN A 43 18.20 8.56 24.95
N GLY A 44 17.47 9.47 25.58
CA GLY A 44 17.58 10.92 25.39
C GLY A 44 16.71 11.49 24.28
N GLU A 45 17.05 12.69 23.81
CA GLU A 45 16.21 13.50 22.89
C GLU A 45 15.85 12.76 21.59
N ALA A 46 16.77 11.94 21.06
CA ALA A 46 16.53 11.15 19.86
C ALA A 46 15.43 10.09 20.07
N ARG A 47 15.38 9.48 21.26
CA ARG A 47 14.35 8.51 21.63
C ARG A 47 13.00 9.21 21.80
N ASP A 48 12.96 10.33 22.50
CA ASP A 48 11.74 11.11 22.71
C ASP A 48 11.14 11.57 21.37
N ARG A 49 11.99 12.03 20.44
CA ARG A 49 11.56 12.44 19.10
C ARG A 49 11.01 11.27 18.28
N SER A 50 11.64 10.10 18.39
CA SER A 50 11.17 8.86 17.76
C SER A 50 9.81 8.44 18.33
N ASP A 51 9.67 8.41 19.66
CA ASP A 51 8.44 8.02 20.33
C ASP A 51 7.30 8.99 20.00
N ALA A 52 7.55 10.30 19.96
CA ALA A 52 6.57 11.29 19.50
C ALA A 52 6.11 11.04 18.06
N TYR A 53 7.04 10.70 17.15
CA TYR A 53 6.70 10.34 15.77
C TYR A 53 5.83 9.09 15.72
N PHE A 54 6.23 8.00 16.38
CA PHE A 54 5.50 6.73 16.32
C PHE A 54 4.14 6.81 17.02
N VAL A 55 4.08 7.39 18.22
CA VAL A 55 2.82 7.57 18.96
C VAL A 55 1.87 8.48 18.20
N GLY A 56 2.37 9.58 17.63
CA GLY A 56 1.57 10.43 16.75
C GLY A 56 1.06 9.67 15.52
N GLY A 57 1.84 8.70 15.01
CA GLY A 57 1.47 7.83 13.90
C GLY A 57 0.23 6.98 14.18
N TYR A 58 0.07 6.47 15.41
CA TYR A 58 -1.13 5.73 15.80
C TYR A 58 -2.40 6.59 15.73
N TRP A 59 -2.31 7.85 16.12
CA TRP A 59 -3.42 8.80 15.99
C TRP A 59 -3.75 9.13 14.54
N LEU A 60 -2.76 9.14 13.65
CA LEU A 60 -3.02 9.33 12.22
C LEU A 60 -3.87 8.21 11.62
N ILE A 61 -3.82 6.98 12.14
CA ILE A 61 -4.68 5.89 11.67
C ILE A 61 -6.15 6.22 11.95
N LEU A 62 -6.45 6.68 13.18
CA LEU A 62 -7.80 7.09 13.56
C LEU A 62 -8.29 8.26 12.71
N TRP A 63 -7.50 9.34 12.63
CA TRP A 63 -7.90 10.53 11.89
C TRP A 63 -7.95 10.30 10.37
N GLY A 64 -7.04 9.49 9.83
CA GLY A 64 -7.08 9.05 8.44
C GLY A 64 -8.34 8.23 8.13
N THR A 65 -8.80 7.43 9.10
CA THR A 65 -10.10 6.73 8.98
C THR A 65 -11.25 7.73 8.94
N VAL A 66 -11.27 8.71 9.84
CA VAL A 66 -12.29 9.78 9.85
C VAL A 66 -12.32 10.53 8.54
N VAL A 67 -11.16 10.98 8.04
CA VAL A 67 -11.04 11.66 6.74
C VAL A 67 -11.56 10.78 5.60
N THR A 68 -11.24 9.49 5.61
CA THR A 68 -11.70 8.51 4.60
C THR A 68 -13.23 8.35 4.62
N VAL A 69 -13.82 8.25 5.81
CA VAL A 69 -15.27 8.16 5.97
C VAL A 69 -15.96 9.44 5.50
N LEU A 70 -15.43 10.61 5.90
CA LEU A 70 -15.97 11.90 5.51
C LEU A 70 -15.86 12.13 3.99
N SER A 71 -14.72 11.80 3.37
CA SER A 71 -14.53 11.94 1.92
C SER A 71 -15.49 11.02 1.14
N SER A 72 -15.66 9.78 1.59
CA SER A 72 -16.62 8.83 1.03
C SER A 72 -18.06 9.34 1.20
N TRP A 73 -18.39 9.86 2.38
CA TRP A 73 -19.70 10.44 2.66
C TRP A 73 -20.00 11.65 1.76
N ILE A 74 -19.04 12.54 1.53
CA ILE A 74 -19.15 13.67 0.59
C ILE A 74 -19.49 13.16 -0.81
N LEU A 75 -18.73 12.19 -1.33
CA LEU A 75 -18.96 11.61 -2.67
C LEU A 75 -20.37 11.02 -2.81
N LEU A 76 -20.85 10.33 -1.78
CA LEU A 76 -22.20 9.75 -1.73
C LEU A 76 -23.28 10.83 -1.61
N ARG A 77 -23.10 11.80 -0.70
CA ARG A 77 -24.07 12.85 -0.39
C ARG A 77 -24.39 13.72 -1.60
N PHE A 78 -23.40 14.00 -2.44
CA PHE A 78 -23.57 14.76 -3.68
C PHE A 78 -23.86 13.89 -4.91
N ARG A 79 -23.92 12.56 -4.74
CA ARG A 79 -24.16 11.57 -5.81
C ARG A 79 -23.18 11.73 -6.98
N TRP A 80 -21.95 12.16 -6.70
CA TRP A 80 -20.96 12.47 -7.74
C TRP A 80 -20.62 11.25 -8.58
N SER A 81 -20.57 10.05 -7.99
CA SER A 81 -20.39 8.80 -8.73
C SER A 81 -21.43 8.61 -9.86
N SER A 82 -22.71 8.93 -9.60
CA SER A 82 -23.75 8.85 -10.65
C SER A 82 -23.50 9.85 -11.78
N LYS A 83 -23.00 11.05 -11.46
CA LYS A 83 -22.69 12.09 -12.46
C LYS A 83 -21.49 11.69 -13.31
N PHE A 84 -20.44 11.15 -12.68
CA PHE A 84 -19.25 10.66 -13.39
C PHE A 84 -19.59 9.51 -14.33
N ARG A 85 -20.45 8.60 -13.90
CA ARG A 85 -20.93 7.51 -14.76
C ARG A 85 -21.72 8.03 -15.95
N ALA A 86 -22.66 8.96 -15.71
CA ALA A 86 -23.44 9.56 -16.79
C ALA A 86 -22.55 10.32 -17.78
N LEU A 87 -21.51 11.01 -17.30
CA LEU A 87 -20.52 11.64 -18.16
C LEU A 87 -19.76 10.61 -19.00
N ALA A 88 -19.27 9.53 -18.39
CA ALA A 88 -18.55 8.47 -19.10
C ALA A 88 -19.40 7.78 -20.18
N GLU A 89 -20.67 7.50 -19.89
CA GLU A 89 -21.63 6.93 -20.85
C GLU A 89 -21.97 7.90 -22.00
N ARG A 90 -21.81 9.22 -21.80
CA ARG A 90 -21.95 10.22 -22.87
C ARG A 90 -20.70 10.33 -23.75
N ILE A 91 -19.51 10.14 -23.18
CA ILE A 91 -18.24 10.26 -23.90
C ILE A 91 -18.00 9.06 -24.83
N THR A 92 -18.41 7.85 -24.42
CA THR A 92 -18.20 6.65 -25.23
C THR A 92 -19.42 5.73 -25.24
N SER A 93 -19.73 5.17 -26.41
CA SER A 93 -20.71 4.08 -26.55
C SER A 93 -20.11 2.71 -26.24
N TRP A 94 -18.78 2.60 -26.14
CA TRP A 94 -18.10 1.33 -25.88
C TRP A 94 -18.21 0.98 -24.40
N ARG A 95 -19.13 0.07 -24.10
CA ARG A 95 -19.50 -0.32 -22.73
C ARG A 95 -18.34 -0.80 -21.87
N TRP A 96 -17.27 -1.32 -22.45
CA TRP A 96 -16.07 -1.78 -21.73
C TRP A 96 -15.12 -0.63 -21.36
N LEU A 97 -15.17 0.53 -22.05
CA LEU A 97 -14.38 1.73 -21.74
C LEU A 97 -15.04 2.67 -20.72
N VAL A 98 -16.36 2.63 -20.57
CA VAL A 98 -17.09 3.46 -19.60
C VAL A 98 -16.47 3.45 -18.19
N PRO A 99 -16.06 2.30 -17.61
CA PRO A 99 -15.42 2.26 -16.29
C PRO A 99 -14.07 2.98 -16.22
N ALA A 100 -13.29 2.94 -17.30
CA ALA A 100 -12.00 3.63 -17.38
C ALA A 100 -12.19 5.15 -17.38
N ILE A 101 -13.14 5.65 -18.17
CA ILE A 101 -13.47 7.08 -18.22
C ILE A 101 -14.10 7.54 -16.91
N TYR A 102 -14.93 6.71 -16.27
CA TYR A 102 -15.49 6.98 -14.94
C TYR A 102 -14.41 7.15 -13.87
N ALA A 103 -13.33 6.36 -13.94
CA ALA A 103 -12.28 6.36 -12.93
C ALA A 103 -11.53 7.69 -12.86
N VAL A 104 -11.34 8.37 -13.99
CA VAL A 104 -10.58 9.63 -14.08
C VAL A 104 -11.15 10.72 -13.15
N PRO A 105 -12.40 11.19 -13.32
CA PRO A 105 -12.96 12.20 -12.42
C PRO A 105 -13.15 11.67 -11.00
N TYR A 106 -13.41 10.36 -10.83
CA TYR A 106 -13.54 9.77 -9.50
C TYR A 106 -12.24 9.89 -8.69
N ILE A 107 -11.11 9.53 -9.29
CA ILE A 107 -9.78 9.57 -8.67
C ILE A 107 -9.33 11.01 -8.44
N ILE A 108 -9.49 11.89 -9.45
CA ILE A 108 -9.08 13.30 -9.33
C ILE A 108 -9.86 13.99 -8.22
N ILE A 109 -11.19 13.90 -8.23
CA ILE A 109 -12.02 14.55 -7.22
C ILE A 109 -11.79 13.92 -5.84
N GLY A 110 -11.68 12.60 -5.74
CA GLY A 110 -11.33 11.93 -4.49
C GLY A 110 -10.01 12.42 -3.91
N SER A 111 -8.99 12.56 -4.75
CA SER A 111 -7.67 13.06 -4.36
C SER A 111 -7.74 14.52 -3.90
N LEU A 112 -8.52 15.37 -4.56
CA LEU A 112 -8.72 16.76 -4.16
C LEU A 112 -9.42 16.89 -2.80
N ILE A 113 -10.41 16.03 -2.51
CA ILE A 113 -11.10 16.02 -1.20
C ILE A 113 -10.13 15.68 -0.08
N VAL A 114 -9.26 14.67 -0.30
CA VAL A 114 -8.31 14.19 0.71
C VAL A 114 -7.02 15.03 0.75
N LEU A 115 -6.77 15.87 -0.25
CA LEU A 115 -5.55 16.65 -0.41
C LEU A 115 -5.11 17.41 0.85
N PRO A 116 -5.99 18.09 1.61
CA PRO A 116 -5.57 18.78 2.84
C PRO A 116 -4.96 17.83 3.88
N TRP A 117 -5.51 16.63 4.01
CA TRP A 117 -4.98 15.58 4.88
C TRP A 117 -3.63 15.08 4.37
N THR A 118 -3.52 14.80 3.07
CA THR A 118 -2.26 14.37 2.44
C THR A 118 -1.14 15.41 2.59
N ILE A 119 -1.45 16.70 2.48
CA ILE A 119 -0.50 17.79 2.71
C ILE A 119 -0.02 17.79 4.16
N TYR A 120 -0.94 17.64 5.12
CA TYR A 120 -0.57 17.60 6.52
C TYR A 120 0.33 16.40 6.84
N THR A 121 -0.10 15.18 6.50
CA THR A 121 0.64 13.97 6.86
C THR A 121 1.89 13.75 6.04
N GLY A 122 1.83 14.05 4.74
CA GLY A 122 2.89 13.75 3.79
C GLY A 122 3.90 14.87 3.58
N PHE A 123 3.60 16.11 3.97
CA PHE A 123 4.54 17.24 3.85
C PHE A 123 4.86 17.89 5.19
N PHE A 124 3.87 18.48 5.87
CA PHE A 124 4.14 19.26 7.09
C PHE A 124 4.69 18.40 8.22
N ARG A 125 4.08 17.24 8.47
CA ARG A 125 4.54 16.31 9.50
C ARG A 125 5.93 15.79 9.18
N GLU A 126 6.14 15.23 7.98
CA GLU A 126 7.45 14.69 7.58
C GLU A 126 8.56 15.76 7.65
N ARG A 127 8.24 17.01 7.26
CA ARG A 127 9.16 18.14 7.40
C ARG A 127 9.50 18.46 8.86
N ALA A 128 8.53 18.42 9.77
CA ALA A 128 8.77 18.66 11.20
C ALA A 128 9.72 17.61 11.82
N TYR A 129 9.74 16.38 11.29
CA TYR A 129 10.63 15.31 11.74
C TYR A 129 11.93 15.20 10.94
N GLY A 130 12.15 16.07 9.94
CA GLY A 130 13.39 16.10 9.15
C GLY A 130 13.44 15.04 8.04
N PHE A 131 12.31 14.43 7.68
CA PHE A 131 12.23 13.42 6.62
C PHE A 131 11.91 14.01 5.23
N MET A 132 11.59 15.30 5.15
CA MET A 132 11.22 15.98 3.90
C MET A 132 12.34 16.87 3.36
N ASN A 133 12.92 16.47 2.23
CA ASN A 133 13.98 17.24 1.55
C ASN A 133 13.45 18.08 0.37
N LEU A 134 12.16 17.95 0.02
CA LEU A 134 11.54 18.68 -1.08
C LEU A 134 10.93 20.02 -0.62
N SER A 135 10.93 21.02 -1.50
CA SER A 135 10.04 22.18 -1.38
C SER A 135 8.58 21.76 -1.53
N PHE A 136 7.64 22.62 -1.13
CA PHE A 136 6.21 22.32 -1.27
C PHE A 136 5.80 22.12 -2.73
N GLY A 137 6.37 22.91 -3.65
CA GLY A 137 6.09 22.80 -5.09
C GLY A 137 6.62 21.50 -5.70
N GLU A 138 7.84 21.09 -5.34
CA GLU A 138 8.42 19.81 -5.78
C GLU A 138 7.62 18.63 -5.22
N TRP A 139 7.30 18.66 -3.93
CA TRP A 139 6.45 17.64 -3.31
C TRP A 139 5.09 17.53 -3.99
N LEU A 140 4.45 18.66 -4.30
CA LEU A 140 3.16 18.68 -4.99
C LEU A 140 3.28 18.16 -6.43
N ALA A 141 4.40 18.43 -7.11
CA ALA A 141 4.69 17.87 -8.43
C ALA A 141 4.82 16.34 -8.37
N GLU A 142 5.52 15.80 -7.37
CA GLU A 142 5.59 14.36 -7.13
C GLU A 142 4.21 13.74 -6.88
N GLN A 143 3.37 14.41 -6.07
CA GLN A 143 1.97 13.98 -5.86
C GLN A 143 1.17 13.99 -7.17
N ALA A 144 1.35 15.00 -8.02
CA ALA A 144 0.65 15.11 -9.29
C ALA A 144 1.10 14.03 -10.30
N ILE A 145 2.39 13.74 -10.37
CA ILE A 145 2.96 12.66 -11.19
C ILE A 145 2.41 11.31 -10.72
N GLY A 146 2.47 11.03 -9.42
CA GLY A 146 1.93 9.81 -8.83
C GLY A 146 0.44 9.64 -9.09
N LEU A 147 -0.34 10.72 -8.97
CA LEU A 147 -1.76 10.75 -9.29
C LEU A 147 -2.03 10.45 -10.77
N ALA A 148 -1.29 11.06 -11.69
CA ALA A 148 -1.44 10.84 -13.12
C ALA A 148 -1.15 9.39 -13.50
N ILE A 149 -0.02 8.84 -13.02
CA ILE A 149 0.37 7.44 -13.25
C ILE A 149 -0.70 6.49 -12.69
N SER A 150 -1.10 6.68 -11.43
CA SER A 150 -2.10 5.83 -10.78
C SER A 150 -3.44 5.87 -11.51
N THR A 151 -3.85 7.05 -11.97
CA THR A 151 -5.10 7.22 -12.73
C THR A 151 -5.07 6.45 -14.05
N ILE A 152 -3.97 6.55 -14.81
CA ILE A 152 -3.80 5.83 -16.07
C ILE A 152 -3.80 4.32 -15.83
N MET A 153 -3.05 3.85 -14.82
CA MET A 153 -2.98 2.43 -14.47
C MET A 153 -4.35 1.87 -14.07
N ILE A 154 -5.09 2.57 -13.21
CA ILE A 154 -6.44 2.14 -12.79
C ILE A 154 -7.41 2.18 -13.97
N ALA A 155 -7.35 3.20 -14.82
CA ALA A 155 -8.21 3.29 -16.00
C ALA A 155 -7.99 2.11 -16.96
N ILE A 156 -6.74 1.76 -17.26
CA ILE A 156 -6.38 0.60 -18.08
C ILE A 156 -6.88 -0.69 -17.43
N PHE A 157 -6.60 -0.87 -16.14
CA PHE A 157 -7.03 -2.06 -15.40
C PHE A 157 -8.55 -2.24 -15.42
N LEU A 158 -9.31 -1.15 -15.20
CA LEU A 158 -10.76 -1.19 -15.23
C LEU A 158 -11.31 -1.49 -16.62
N ALA A 159 -10.69 -0.96 -17.68
CA ALA A 159 -11.05 -1.32 -19.05
C ALA A 159 -10.91 -2.83 -19.30
N ILE A 160 -9.77 -3.40 -18.89
CA ILE A 160 -9.48 -4.83 -19.05
C ILE A 160 -10.48 -5.68 -18.26
N ILE A 161 -10.66 -5.41 -16.96
CA ILE A 161 -11.48 -6.28 -16.12
C ILE A 161 -12.96 -6.22 -16.52
N PHE A 162 -13.47 -5.05 -16.90
CA PHE A 162 -14.85 -4.95 -17.39
C PHE A 162 -15.03 -5.53 -18.79
N ALA A 163 -14.00 -5.52 -19.64
CA ALA A 163 -14.03 -6.29 -20.88
C ALA A 163 -14.14 -7.80 -20.58
N VAL A 164 -13.34 -8.33 -19.65
CA VAL A 164 -13.39 -9.74 -19.21
C VAL A 164 -14.76 -10.11 -18.63
N ILE A 165 -15.29 -9.28 -17.72
CA ILE A 165 -16.61 -9.49 -17.10
C ILE A 165 -17.70 -9.58 -18.15
N ARG A 166 -17.67 -8.71 -19.17
CA ARG A 166 -18.66 -8.71 -20.25
C ARG A 166 -18.49 -9.86 -21.23
N ALA A 167 -17.25 -10.27 -21.52
CA ALA A 167 -16.94 -11.32 -22.48
C ALA A 167 -17.22 -12.73 -21.93
N ALA A 168 -16.98 -12.96 -20.63
CA ALA A 168 -17.13 -14.28 -20.01
C ALA A 168 -17.92 -14.28 -18.69
N PRO A 169 -19.21 -13.89 -18.66
CA PRO A 169 -19.96 -13.67 -17.42
C PRO A 169 -20.05 -14.87 -16.46
N LYS A 170 -19.85 -16.11 -16.93
CA LYS A 170 -19.84 -17.32 -16.09
C LYS A 170 -18.44 -17.70 -15.57
N ARG A 171 -17.38 -17.24 -16.25
CA ARG A 171 -15.97 -17.59 -15.96
C ARG A 171 -15.11 -16.36 -15.63
N TRP A 172 -15.72 -15.17 -15.53
CA TRP A 172 -15.01 -13.91 -15.35
C TRP A 172 -14.17 -13.88 -14.09
N TRP A 173 -14.55 -14.61 -13.05
CA TRP A 173 -13.78 -14.68 -11.81
C TRP A 173 -12.43 -15.36 -12.05
N LEU A 174 -12.38 -16.48 -12.78
CA LEU A 174 -11.11 -17.15 -13.15
C LEU A 174 -10.24 -16.26 -14.03
N ILE A 175 -10.82 -15.78 -15.14
CA ILE A 175 -10.09 -14.98 -16.13
C ILE A 175 -9.69 -13.63 -15.53
N GLY A 176 -10.56 -13.05 -14.71
CA GLY A 176 -10.34 -11.79 -14.01
C GLY A 176 -9.27 -11.91 -12.94
N THR A 177 -9.21 -13.02 -12.19
CA THR A 177 -8.09 -13.31 -11.30
C THR A 177 -6.78 -13.45 -12.08
N ALA A 178 -6.76 -14.19 -13.19
CA ALA A 178 -5.57 -14.30 -14.03
C ALA A 178 -5.12 -12.94 -14.59
N ALA A 179 -6.05 -12.14 -15.12
CA ALA A 179 -5.78 -10.81 -15.64
C ALA A 179 -5.29 -9.85 -14.54
N SER A 180 -5.89 -9.89 -13.35
CA SER A 180 -5.45 -9.07 -12.20
C SER A 180 -4.08 -9.50 -11.70
N THR A 181 -3.79 -10.80 -11.69
CA THR A 181 -2.47 -11.33 -11.31
C THR A 181 -1.42 -10.90 -12.32
N ALA A 182 -1.68 -11.03 -13.62
CA ALA A 182 -0.78 -10.59 -14.68
C ALA A 182 -0.53 -9.08 -14.64
N PHE A 183 -1.60 -8.29 -14.42
CA PHE A 183 -1.50 -6.84 -14.27
C PHE A 183 -0.65 -6.47 -13.04
N LEU A 184 -0.88 -7.12 -11.90
CA LEU A 184 -0.09 -6.91 -10.68
C LEU A 184 1.39 -7.25 -10.92
N LEU A 185 1.70 -8.41 -11.51
CA LEU A 185 3.06 -8.81 -11.84
C LEU A 185 3.74 -7.79 -12.75
N LEU A 186 3.03 -7.29 -13.78
CA LEU A 186 3.54 -6.23 -14.64
C LEU A 186 3.85 -4.97 -13.83
N THR A 187 2.92 -4.50 -12.99
CA THR A 187 3.13 -3.29 -12.17
C THR A 187 4.30 -3.41 -11.22
N VAL A 188 4.50 -4.60 -10.62
CA VAL A 188 5.66 -4.87 -9.76
C VAL A 188 6.95 -4.90 -10.57
N ALA A 189 6.93 -5.51 -11.77
CA ALA A 189 8.11 -5.62 -12.63
C ALA A 189 8.60 -4.27 -13.18
N ILE A 190 7.69 -3.32 -13.41
CA ILE A 190 8.03 -1.96 -13.87
C ILE A 190 8.18 -0.96 -12.72
N ALA A 191 7.78 -1.32 -11.50
CA ALA A 191 7.96 -0.46 -10.34
C ALA A 191 9.47 -0.26 -10.10
N PRO A 192 9.89 0.94 -9.67
CA PRO A 192 11.29 1.17 -9.34
C PRO A 192 11.72 0.20 -8.23
N VAL A 193 12.90 -0.37 -8.37
CA VAL A 193 13.55 -1.11 -7.28
C VAL A 193 14.28 -0.07 -6.44
N PHE A 194 13.79 0.13 -5.22
CA PHE A 194 14.33 1.10 -4.26
C PHE A 194 15.42 0.48 -3.39
#